data_AF-X6LZD2-F1
#
_entry.id   AF-X6LZD2-F1
#
_cell.length_a   1.000
_cell.length_b   1.000
_cell.length_c   1.000
_cell.angle_alpha   90.00
_cell.angle_beta   90.00
_cell.angle_gamma   90.00
#
_symmetry.space_group_name_H-M   'P 1'
#
loop_
_entity.id
_entity.type
_entity.pdbx_description
1 polymer ?
#
loop_
_entity_poly.entity_id
_entity_poly.type
_entity_poly.pdbx_seq_one_letter_code
_entity_poly.pdbx_strand_id
1 'polypeptide(L)'
;TQPKWLELEYPIPGITTNYGCEIEAMKQALEYVCKNYKHYQSRVIILCDCKFVINSMMNKWNPEDYKSQIGVCQQILNTFNSKNVPEIYWIKGHSGIPGNERADIVAKKASKTAELEQYDLHQYVDKKALFLNDHGLNTSFTKEWNRHWVNEGNETPRHKSPKTFLPDLGEAQSFERT
;
A
#
# COMPACT_ATOMS: atom_id res chain seq x y z
N THR A 1 -13.77 25.42 -11.44
CA THR A 1 -13.96 25.11 -10.00
C THR A 1 -13.28 23.79 -9.73
N GLN A 2 -12.45 23.69 -8.69
CA GLN A 2 -11.84 22.39 -8.34
C GLN A 2 -12.96 21.43 -7.91
N PRO A 3 -12.87 20.14 -8.27
CA PRO A 3 -13.82 19.15 -7.80
C PRO A 3 -13.83 19.13 -6.26
N LYS A 4 -15.03 19.13 -5.68
CA LYS A 4 -15.19 18.99 -4.24
C LYS A 4 -15.02 17.51 -3.88
N TRP A 5 -13.85 17.15 -3.39
CA TRP A 5 -13.54 15.79 -2.94
C TRP A 5 -14.22 15.50 -1.60
N LEU A 6 -14.75 14.28 -1.46
CA LEU A 6 -15.02 13.69 -0.16
C LEU A 6 -13.83 12.81 0.20
N GLU A 7 -13.15 13.15 1.29
CA GLU A 7 -11.99 12.40 1.78
C GLU A 7 -12.40 11.56 2.98
N LEU A 8 -12.05 10.28 2.92
CA LEU A 8 -12.24 9.34 4.02
C LEU A 8 -10.86 8.99 4.56
N GLU A 9 -10.62 9.33 5.82
CA GLU A 9 -9.35 9.13 6.52
C GLU A 9 -9.55 8.06 7.59
N TYR A 10 -8.77 6.98 7.51
CA TYR A 10 -8.83 5.86 8.44
C TYR A 10 -7.44 5.62 9.04
N PRO A 11 -7.17 6.12 10.26
CA PRO A 11 -5.96 5.75 11.00
C PRO A 11 -5.98 4.24 11.26
N ILE A 12 -4.90 3.55 10.90
CA ILE A 12 -4.76 2.10 11.14
C ILE A 12 -3.89 1.94 12.39
N PRO A 13 -4.48 1.57 13.54
CA PRO A 13 -3.71 1.34 14.75
C PRO A 13 -2.90 0.03 14.64
N GLY A 14 -1.67 0.05 15.15
CA GLY A 14 -0.79 -1.09 15.33
C GLY A 14 0.40 -1.06 14.38
N ILE A 15 1.28 -2.05 14.52
CA ILE A 15 2.37 -2.27 13.56
C ILE A 15 1.78 -3.01 12.36
N THR A 16 1.88 -2.43 11.18
CA THR A 16 1.43 -3.02 9.92
C THR A 16 2.42 -2.71 8.81
N THR A 17 2.37 -3.49 7.73
CA THR A 17 3.19 -3.26 6.53
C THR A 17 2.48 -2.32 5.56
N ASN A 18 3.22 -1.75 4.60
CA ASN A 18 2.61 -1.00 3.51
C ASN A 18 1.53 -1.84 2.78
N TYR A 19 1.80 -3.13 2.51
CA TYR A 19 0.79 -4.01 1.89
C TYR A 19 -0.44 -4.20 2.77
N GLY A 20 -0.28 -4.32 4.09
CA GLY A 20 -1.39 -4.37 5.03
C GLY A 20 -2.25 -3.10 4.98
N CYS A 21 -1.63 -1.92 4.94
CA CYS A 21 -2.32 -0.64 4.77
C CYS A 21 -3.08 -0.55 3.45
N GLU A 22 -2.47 -0.97 2.34
CA GLU A 22 -3.09 -0.95 1.02
C GLU A 22 -4.30 -1.89 0.93
N ILE A 23 -4.22 -3.07 1.56
CA ILE A 23 -5.37 -3.99 1.65
C ILE A 23 -6.48 -3.39 2.51
N GLU A 24 -6.14 -2.79 3.64
CA GLU A 24 -7.12 -2.14 4.51
C GLU A 24 -7.79 -0.97 3.79
N ALA A 25 -7.05 -0.15 3.03
CA ALA A 25 -7.61 0.91 2.21
C ALA A 25 -8.62 0.37 1.17
N MET A 26 -8.31 -0.75 0.51
CA MET A 26 -9.24 -1.43 -0.40
C MET A 26 -10.49 -1.92 0.35
N LYS A 27 -10.33 -2.53 1.53
CA LYS A 27 -11.46 -2.97 2.37
C LYS A 27 -12.38 -1.80 2.70
N GLN A 28 -11.83 -0.69 3.19
CA GLN A 28 -12.58 0.51 3.56
C GLN A 28 -13.30 1.12 2.35
N ALA A 29 -12.65 1.17 1.19
CA ALA A 29 -13.28 1.62 -0.05
C ALA A 29 -14.48 0.73 -0.44
N LEU A 30 -14.32 -0.59 -0.38
CA LEU A 30 -15.39 -1.55 -0.68
C LEU A 30 -16.55 -1.46 0.31
N GLU A 31 -16.27 -1.35 1.61
CA GLU A 31 -17.30 -1.17 2.64
C GLU A 31 -18.07 0.14 2.43
N TYR A 32 -17.36 1.24 2.13
CA TYR A 32 -17.97 2.52 1.84
C TYR A 32 -18.86 2.46 0.59
N VAL A 33 -18.39 1.83 -0.49
CA VAL A 33 -19.18 1.62 -1.71
C VAL A 33 -20.39 0.74 -1.44
N CYS A 34 -20.22 -0.33 -0.66
CA CYS A 34 -21.31 -1.24 -0.29
C CYS A 34 -22.39 -0.53 0.53
N LYS A 35 -21.99 0.31 1.48
CA LYS A 35 -22.91 1.06 2.34
C LYS A 35 -23.67 2.16 1.59
N ASN A 36 -22.99 2.90 0.71
CA ASN A 36 -23.53 4.14 0.16
C ASN A 36 -24.01 4.02 -1.28
N TYR A 37 -23.46 3.09 -2.07
CA TYR A 37 -23.68 3.01 -3.52
C TYR A 37 -24.18 1.64 -4.00
N LYS A 38 -24.35 0.64 -3.12
CA LYS A 38 -24.84 -0.69 -3.51
C LYS A 38 -26.16 -0.67 -4.25
N HIS A 39 -27.06 0.27 -3.96
CA HIS A 39 -28.37 0.34 -4.64
C HIS A 39 -28.41 1.37 -5.79
N TYR A 40 -27.29 2.05 -6.06
CA TYR A 40 -27.22 3.03 -7.13
C TYR A 40 -27.08 2.33 -8.48
N GLN A 41 -27.70 2.90 -9.52
CA GLN A 41 -27.53 2.42 -10.90
C GLN A 41 -26.31 3.03 -11.60
N SER A 42 -25.60 3.93 -10.91
CA SER A 42 -24.38 4.54 -11.44
C SER A 42 -23.21 3.57 -11.30
N ARG A 43 -22.36 3.56 -12.32
CA ARG A 43 -21.10 2.83 -12.32
C ARG A 43 -20.17 3.42 -11.25
N VAL A 44 -19.63 2.56 -10.40
CA VAL A 44 -18.60 2.92 -9.41
C VAL A 44 -17.26 2.37 -9.87
N ILE A 45 -16.24 3.21 -9.86
CA ILE A 45 -14.87 2.86 -10.25
C ILE A 45 -13.95 3.11 -9.05
N ILE A 46 -13.21 2.08 -8.64
CA ILE A 46 -12.15 2.15 -7.64
C ILE A 46 -10.82 2.12 -8.39
N LEU A 47 -9.99 3.13 -8.15
CA LEU A 47 -8.63 3.21 -8.67
C LEU A 47 -7.65 2.97 -7.52
N CYS A 48 -6.69 2.08 -7.72
CA CYS A 48 -5.69 1.73 -6.73
C CYS A 48 -4.32 1.67 -7.40
N ASP A 49 -3.29 2.27 -6.80
CA ASP A 49 -1.94 2.26 -7.34
C ASP A 49 -1.07 1.09 -6.84
N CYS A 50 -1.57 0.32 -5.88
CA CYS A 50 -0.93 -0.90 -5.39
C CYS A 50 -1.24 -2.12 -6.29
N LYS A 51 -0.30 -2.47 -7.19
CA LYS A 51 -0.42 -3.69 -8.04
C LYS A 51 -0.61 -4.98 -7.24
N PHE A 52 0.01 -5.06 -6.06
CA PHE A 52 -0.09 -6.23 -5.18
C PHE A 52 -1.55 -6.48 -4.80
N VAL A 53 -2.26 -5.46 -4.29
CA VAL A 53 -3.68 -5.56 -3.93
C VAL A 53 -4.52 -6.00 -5.13
N ILE A 54 -4.33 -5.36 -6.30
CA ILE A 54 -5.09 -5.71 -7.52
C ILE A 54 -4.86 -7.18 -7.92
N ASN A 55 -3.61 -7.63 -7.94
CA ASN A 55 -3.27 -9.01 -8.31
C ASN A 55 -3.81 -10.02 -7.30
N SER A 56 -3.76 -9.71 -6.01
CA SER A 56 -4.31 -10.58 -4.96
C SER A 56 -5.83 -10.64 -5.00
N MET A 57 -6.51 -9.51 -5.20
CA MET A 57 -7.96 -9.46 -5.38
C MET A 57 -8.42 -10.29 -6.58
N MET A 58 -7.65 -10.29 -7.68
CA MET A 58 -7.91 -11.07 -8.89
C MET A 58 -7.45 -12.53 -8.83
N ASN A 59 -7.02 -13.04 -7.66
CA ASN A 59 -6.46 -14.39 -7.49
C ASN A 59 -5.27 -14.71 -8.40
N LYS A 60 -4.57 -13.69 -8.89
CA LYS A 60 -3.33 -13.86 -9.67
C LYS A 60 -2.17 -14.20 -8.74
N TRP A 61 -2.16 -13.64 -7.53
CA TRP A 61 -1.20 -13.92 -6.47
C TRP A 61 -1.91 -14.25 -5.17
N ASN A 62 -1.51 -15.35 -4.52
CA ASN A 62 -2.13 -15.83 -3.28
C ASN A 62 -1.13 -15.78 -2.11
N PRO A 63 -0.89 -14.59 -1.52
CA PRO A 63 0.02 -14.45 -0.40
C PRO A 63 -0.62 -15.01 0.87
N GLU A 64 0.01 -16.00 1.51
CA GLU A 64 -0.57 -16.67 2.69
C GLU A 64 -0.74 -15.68 3.86
N ASP A 65 0.22 -14.77 4.07
CA ASP A 65 0.21 -13.77 5.16
C ASP A 65 -0.97 -12.80 5.11
N TYR A 66 -1.56 -12.58 3.92
CA TYR A 66 -2.64 -11.60 3.70
C TYR A 66 -3.94 -12.24 3.23
N LYS A 67 -3.99 -13.57 3.18
CA LYS A 67 -5.11 -14.34 2.61
C LYS A 67 -6.44 -14.06 3.30
N SER A 68 -6.42 -13.89 4.62
CA SER A 68 -7.64 -13.59 5.38
C SER A 68 -8.18 -12.19 5.05
N GLN A 69 -7.31 -11.17 5.02
CA GLN A 69 -7.67 -9.79 4.71
C GLN A 69 -8.16 -9.62 3.25
N ILE A 70 -7.47 -10.26 2.30
CA ILE A 70 -7.91 -10.32 0.89
C ILE A 70 -9.26 -11.05 0.78
N GLY A 71 -9.42 -12.16 1.50
CA GLY A 71 -10.67 -12.91 1.54
C GLY A 71 -11.86 -12.07 2.02
N VAL A 72 -11.67 -11.20 3.01
CA VAL A 72 -12.70 -10.24 3.45
C VAL A 72 -13.09 -9.28 2.33
N CYS A 73 -12.11 -8.71 1.63
CA CYS A 73 -12.38 -7.81 0.50
C CYS A 73 -13.16 -8.52 -0.62
N GLN A 74 -12.79 -9.76 -0.94
CA GLN A 74 -13.49 -10.59 -1.93
C GLN A 74 -14.92 -10.94 -1.48
N GLN A 75 -15.12 -11.23 -0.18
CA GLN A 75 -16.45 -11.46 0.38
C GLN A 75 -17.35 -10.23 0.22
N ILE A 76 -16.83 -9.02 0.48
CA ILE A 76 -17.59 -7.77 0.28
C ILE A 76 -18.00 -7.61 -1.18
N LEU A 77 -17.07 -7.84 -2.13
CA LEU A 77 -17.36 -7.81 -3.57
C LEU A 77 -18.46 -8.79 -3.97
N ASN A 78 -18.44 -10.00 -3.42
CA ASN A 78 -19.45 -11.03 -3.69
C ASN A 78 -20.85 -10.66 -3.18
N THR A 79 -20.98 -9.62 -2.34
CA THR A 79 -22.30 -9.14 -1.91
C THR A 79 -22.97 -8.20 -2.93
N PHE A 80 -22.25 -7.75 -3.96
CA PHE A 80 -22.81 -6.95 -5.05
C PHE A 80 -23.43 -7.83 -6.13
N ASN A 81 -24.36 -7.26 -6.89
CA ASN A 81 -24.93 -7.90 -8.06
C ASN A 81 -24.05 -7.61 -9.28
N SER A 82 -24.17 -8.41 -10.33
CA SER A 82 -23.39 -8.24 -11.57
C SER A 82 -23.57 -6.89 -12.27
N LYS A 83 -24.63 -6.14 -11.95
CA LYS A 83 -24.95 -4.83 -12.54
C LYS A 83 -24.37 -3.63 -11.78
N ASN A 84 -23.98 -3.81 -10.52
CA ASN A 84 -23.58 -2.71 -9.61
C ASN A 84 -22.30 -3.02 -8.82
N VAL A 85 -21.62 -4.12 -9.13
CA VAL A 85 -20.29 -4.43 -8.60
C VAL A 85 -19.32 -3.33 -9.02
N PRO A 86 -18.52 -2.77 -8.10
CA PRO A 86 -17.54 -1.75 -8.46
C PRO A 86 -16.46 -2.33 -9.37
N GLU A 87 -16.03 -1.54 -10.35
CA GLU A 87 -14.90 -1.89 -11.20
C GLU A 87 -13.61 -1.40 -10.55
N ILE A 88 -12.61 -2.28 -10.49
CA ILE A 88 -11.34 -2.00 -9.83
C ILE A 88 -10.23 -1.97 -10.87
N TYR A 89 -9.51 -0.86 -10.95
CA TYR A 89 -8.39 -0.68 -11.87
C TYR A 89 -7.10 -0.31 -11.17
N TRP A 90 -6.01 -0.84 -11.70
CA TRP A 90 -4.68 -0.37 -11.34
C TRP A 90 -4.36 0.95 -12.04
N ILE A 91 -3.79 1.91 -11.31
CA ILE A 91 -3.23 3.14 -11.87
C ILE A 91 -1.78 3.33 -11.40
N LYS A 92 -1.01 4.15 -12.13
CA LYS A 92 0.37 4.43 -11.72
C LYS A 92 0.37 5.42 -10.55
N GLY A 93 0.99 5.03 -9.43
CA GLY A 93 1.24 5.94 -8.30
C GLY A 93 2.22 7.06 -8.66
N HIS A 94 2.10 8.20 -7.97
CA HIS A 94 2.93 9.39 -8.19
C HIS A 94 3.04 9.84 -9.65
N SER A 95 1.93 9.72 -10.38
CA SER A 95 1.84 10.06 -11.81
C SER A 95 1.13 11.40 -12.07
N GLY A 96 0.75 12.12 -11.02
CA GLY A 96 0.04 13.39 -11.13
C GLY A 96 -1.46 13.24 -11.35
N ILE A 97 -2.03 12.04 -11.14
CA ILE A 97 -3.48 11.81 -11.16
C ILE A 97 -4.08 12.45 -9.89
N PRO A 98 -4.86 13.55 -9.99
CA PRO A 98 -5.21 14.36 -8.81
C PRO A 98 -5.90 13.58 -7.69
N GLY A 99 -6.77 12.62 -8.03
CA GLY A 99 -7.44 11.77 -7.03
C GLY A 99 -6.48 10.82 -6.31
N ASN A 100 -5.49 10.26 -7.00
CA ASN A 100 -4.49 9.37 -6.40
C ASN A 100 -3.58 10.14 -5.46
N GLU A 101 -3.02 11.26 -5.94
CA GLU A 101 -2.14 12.10 -5.11
C GLU A 101 -2.89 12.60 -3.87
N ARG A 102 -4.20 12.84 -3.98
CA ARG A 102 -5.03 13.21 -2.83
C ARG A 102 -5.21 12.04 -1.86
N ALA A 103 -5.46 10.83 -2.34
CA ALA A 103 -5.53 9.63 -1.51
C ALA A 103 -4.21 9.39 -0.76
N ASP A 104 -3.05 9.57 -1.43
CA ASP A 104 -1.72 9.47 -0.81
C ASP A 104 -1.53 10.48 0.33
N ILE A 105 -1.99 11.72 0.13
CA ILE A 105 -1.93 12.77 1.16
C ILE A 105 -2.79 12.39 2.36
N VAL A 106 -4.01 11.89 2.12
CA VAL A 106 -4.94 11.47 3.18
C VAL A 106 -4.36 10.27 3.95
N ALA A 107 -3.79 9.28 3.26
CA ALA A 107 -3.14 8.13 3.88
C ALA A 107 -1.95 8.55 4.76
N LYS A 108 -1.10 9.46 4.28
CA LYS A 108 0.02 10.03 5.07
C LYS A 108 -0.43 10.85 6.27
N LYS A 109 -1.62 11.44 6.21
CA LYS A 109 -2.20 12.13 7.36
C LYS A 109 -2.72 11.12 8.39
N ALA A 110 -3.45 10.11 7.92
CA ALA A 110 -3.97 9.02 8.76
C ALA A 110 -2.84 8.28 9.50
N SER A 111 -1.71 8.04 8.85
CA SER A 111 -0.56 7.38 9.49
C SER A 111 0.00 8.20 10.66
N LYS A 112 0.14 9.52 10.49
CA LYS A 112 0.59 10.42 11.57
C LYS A 112 -0.40 10.45 12.73
N THR A 113 -1.70 10.43 12.43
CA THR A 113 -2.73 10.34 13.46
C THR A 113 -2.60 9.03 14.25
N ALA A 114 -2.41 7.90 13.57
CA ALA A 114 -2.20 6.60 14.22
C ALA A 114 -0.93 6.58 15.09
N GLU A 115 0.17 7.17 14.63
CA GLU A 115 1.42 7.30 15.40
C GLU A 115 1.20 8.11 16.70
N LEU A 116 0.47 9.22 16.62
CA LEU A 116 0.18 10.06 17.79
C LEU A 116 -0.72 9.35 18.82
N GLU A 117 -1.66 8.54 18.35
CA GLU A 117 -2.59 7.78 19.20
C GLU A 117 -1.94 6.55 19.84
N GLN A 118 -0.73 6.16 19.39
CA GLN A 118 -0.03 4.94 19.80
C GLN A 118 1.36 5.19 20.36
N TYR A 119 1.47 6.20 21.22
CA TYR A 119 2.73 6.60 21.85
C TYR A 119 3.46 5.44 22.56
N ASP A 120 2.71 4.52 23.18
CA ASP A 120 3.29 3.39 23.94
C ASP A 120 3.90 2.30 23.04
N LEU A 121 3.37 2.09 21.83
CA LEU A 121 3.96 1.16 20.86
C LEU A 121 5.31 1.67 20.34
N HIS A 122 5.51 3.00 20.34
CA HIS A 122 6.78 3.64 19.96
C HIS A 122 7.83 3.62 21.09
N GLN A 123 7.43 3.39 22.34
CA GLN A 123 8.40 3.13 23.43
C GLN A 123 9.00 1.72 23.34
N TYR A 124 8.33 0.81 22.63
CA TYR A 124 8.84 -0.52 22.28
C TYR A 124 9.42 -0.57 20.86
N VAL A 125 10.00 0.54 20.38
CA VAL A 125 11.19 0.38 19.54
C VAL A 125 12.26 -0.12 20.50
N ASP A 126 12.28 -1.45 20.68
CA ASP A 126 13.35 -2.12 21.40
C ASP A 126 14.64 -1.46 20.90
N LYS A 127 15.46 -0.89 21.79
CA LYS A 127 16.79 -0.42 21.37
C LYS A 127 17.65 -1.61 20.88
N LYS A 128 17.11 -2.83 20.97
CA LYS A 128 17.56 -4.08 20.33
C LYS A 128 16.68 -4.54 19.16
N ALA A 129 15.76 -3.73 18.64
CA ALA A 129 15.37 -3.81 17.24
C ALA A 129 16.64 -3.45 16.49
N LEU A 130 17.51 -4.45 16.41
CA LEU A 130 18.59 -4.54 15.45
C LEU A 130 17.90 -4.08 14.17
N PHE A 131 18.28 -2.91 13.67
CA PHE A 131 18.32 -2.66 12.24
C PHE A 131 18.62 -4.02 11.64
N LEU A 132 17.71 -4.58 10.84
CA LEU A 132 17.82 -5.95 10.33
C LEU A 132 19.24 -6.12 9.82
N ASN A 133 20.12 -6.66 10.66
CA ASN A 133 21.49 -6.91 10.28
C ASN A 133 21.31 -7.93 9.17
N ASP A 134 21.86 -7.61 8.00
CA ASP A 134 21.72 -8.30 6.72
C ASP A 134 21.88 -9.83 6.80
N HIS A 135 22.46 -10.35 7.88
CA HIS A 135 22.45 -11.76 8.24
C HIS A 135 21.06 -12.44 8.27
N GLY A 136 19.98 -11.68 8.45
CA GLY A 136 18.60 -12.20 8.44
C GLY A 136 17.84 -12.06 7.12
N LEU A 137 18.37 -11.29 6.16
CA LEU A 137 17.71 -11.08 4.87
C LEU A 137 18.09 -12.20 3.91
N ASN A 138 17.08 -12.80 3.28
CA ASN A 138 17.29 -13.85 2.29
C ASN A 138 18.10 -13.26 1.12
N THR A 139 19.25 -13.85 0.81
CA THR A 139 20.13 -13.39 -0.27
C THR A 139 19.43 -13.34 -1.63
N SER A 140 18.41 -14.18 -1.84
CA SER A 140 17.54 -14.13 -3.02
C SER A 140 16.68 -12.88 -3.05
N PHE A 141 16.13 -12.47 -1.90
CA PHE A 141 15.33 -11.25 -1.77
C PHE A 141 16.17 -10.00 -2.05
N THR A 142 17.36 -9.90 -1.45
CA THR A 142 18.26 -8.75 -1.67
C THR A 142 18.67 -8.63 -3.14
N LYS A 143 18.95 -9.75 -3.80
CA LYS A 143 19.26 -9.78 -5.24
C LYS A 143 18.07 -9.37 -6.11
N GLU A 144 16.89 -9.88 -5.80
CA GLU A 144 15.67 -9.58 -6.56
C GLU A 144 15.26 -8.11 -6.41
N TRP A 145 15.34 -7.57 -5.18
CA TRP A 145 15.13 -6.16 -4.89
C TRP A 145 16.10 -5.27 -5.67
N ASN A 146 17.40 -5.55 -5.56
CA ASN A 146 18.42 -4.76 -6.25
C ASN A 146 18.25 -4.84 -7.78
N ARG A 147 17.95 -6.02 -8.34
CA ARG A 147 17.68 -6.19 -9.78
C ARG A 147 16.49 -5.36 -10.24
N HIS A 148 15.38 -5.40 -9.50
CA HIS A 148 14.21 -4.59 -9.80
C HIS A 148 14.47 -3.10 -9.66
N TRP A 149 15.28 -2.70 -8.68
CA TRP A 149 15.56 -1.31 -8.39
C TRP A 149 16.54 -0.66 -9.38
N VAL A 150 17.61 -1.37 -9.74
CA VAL A 150 18.59 -0.92 -10.74
C VAL A 150 18.08 -1.08 -12.18
N ASN A 151 16.87 -1.61 -12.34
CA ASN A 151 16.17 -1.76 -13.62
C ASN A 151 17.00 -2.53 -14.65
N GLU A 152 17.66 -3.61 -14.22
CA GLU A 152 18.46 -4.47 -15.08
C GLU A 152 17.59 -5.01 -16.23
N GLY A 153 17.87 -4.57 -17.46
CA GLY A 153 17.18 -5.01 -18.68
C GLY A 153 16.18 -4.02 -19.29
N ASN A 154 15.99 -2.81 -18.74
CA ASN A 154 15.22 -1.75 -19.39
C ASN A 154 15.92 -0.39 -19.23
N GLU A 155 16.62 0.05 -20.28
CA GLU A 155 17.31 1.35 -20.32
C GLU A 155 16.31 2.52 -20.38
N THR A 156 15.85 3.02 -19.23
CA THR A 156 15.21 4.35 -19.04
C THR A 156 15.40 4.80 -17.57
N PRO A 157 15.33 6.11 -17.24
CA PRO A 157 16.19 6.71 -16.21
C PRO A 157 15.93 6.18 -14.79
N ARG A 158 17.00 6.14 -13.99
CA ARG A 158 17.00 5.71 -12.58
C ARG A 158 15.83 6.32 -11.81
N HIS A 159 15.18 5.50 -10.99
CA HIS A 159 14.16 5.95 -10.04
C HIS A 159 14.70 7.11 -9.18
N LYS A 160 14.00 8.25 -9.16
CA LYS A 160 14.34 9.38 -8.28
C LYS A 160 13.89 9.04 -6.85
N SER A 161 14.86 8.83 -5.96
CA SER A 161 14.61 8.59 -4.54
C SER A 161 14.35 9.90 -3.79
N PRO A 162 13.35 9.97 -2.87
CA PRO A 162 13.37 10.94 -1.79
C PRO A 162 14.63 10.70 -0.94
N LYS A 163 15.28 11.76 -0.44
CA LYS A 163 16.59 11.71 0.26
C LYS A 163 16.68 10.76 1.48
N THR A 164 15.59 10.11 1.85
CA THR A 164 15.43 9.20 2.99
C THR A 164 15.47 7.71 2.63
N PHE A 165 15.49 7.33 1.35
CA PHE A 165 15.54 5.91 0.95
C PHE A 165 16.84 5.58 0.20
N LEU A 166 17.54 4.54 0.69
CA LEU A 166 18.80 4.07 0.11
C LEU A 166 18.52 3.27 -1.17
N PRO A 167 19.14 3.62 -2.31
CA PRO A 167 18.87 2.96 -3.59
C PRO A 167 19.46 1.54 -3.67
N ASP A 168 20.52 1.26 -2.94
CA ASP A 168 21.19 -0.04 -2.94
C ASP A 168 21.34 -0.52 -1.48
N LEU A 169 20.72 -1.67 -1.19
CA LEU A 169 20.83 -2.33 0.11
C LEU A 169 22.28 -2.79 0.39
N GLY A 170 23.08 -3.02 -0.66
CA GLY A 170 24.52 -3.28 -0.55
C GLY A 170 25.32 -2.03 -0.18
N GLU A 171 25.03 -0.87 -0.77
CA GLU A 171 25.68 0.40 -0.36
C GLU A 171 25.30 0.83 1.06
N ALA A 172 24.10 0.47 1.54
CA ALA A 172 23.70 0.68 2.93
C ALA A 172 24.68 0.04 3.95
N GLN A 173 25.33 -1.08 3.58
CA GLN A 173 26.35 -1.75 4.40
C GLN A 173 27.57 -0.86 4.68
N SER A 174 27.85 0.14 3.83
CA SER A 174 29.03 1.00 3.96
C SER A 174 28.85 2.14 4.97
N PHE A 175 27.61 2.45 5.38
CA PHE A 175 27.31 3.52 6.33
C PHE A 175 27.32 3.07 7.80
N GLU A 176 27.47 1.76 8.08
CA GLU A 176 27.52 1.22 9.44
C GLU A 176 28.94 1.13 10.05
N ARG A 177 29.92 1.80 9.46
CA ARG A 177 31.21 2.04 10.13
C ARG A 177 31.67 3.48 9.99
N THR A 178 31.21 4.33 10.91
CA THR A 178 32.08 5.34 11.54
C THR A 178 31.69 5.50 13.01
#